data_AF-A0A058ZQ92-F1
#
_entry.id   AF-A0A058ZQ92-F1
#
_cell.length_a   1.000
_cell.length_b   1.000
_cell.length_c   1.000
_cell.angle_alpha   90.00
_cell.angle_beta   90.00
_cell.angle_gamma   90.00
#
_symmetry.space_group_name_H-M   'P 1'
#
loop_
_entity.id
_entity.type
_entity.pdbx_description
1 polymer ?
#
loop_
_entity_poly.entity_id
_entity_poly.type
_entity_poly.pdbx_seq_one_letter_code
_entity_poly.pdbx_strand_id
1 'polypeptide(L)'
;MELTDLDEVLSEYVDQLESSKAGIQQCLFAYENRCKVLILEIGQKHSYGESDVKFDELLAIQTTLSKLLFGAGVQIGKKLEALVREFDRLDDPDVRRYWFDKFQDGLTWPEYA
;
A
#
# COMPACT_ATOMS: atom_id res chain seq x y z
N MET A 1 17.80 -15.71 -36.37
CA MET A 1 18.04 -14.80 -35.24
C MET A 1 19.41 -15.17 -34.72
N GLU A 2 20.38 -14.31 -35.00
CA GLU A 2 21.75 -14.48 -34.51
C GLU A 2 21.82 -14.11 -33.02
N LEU A 3 22.86 -14.55 -32.32
CA LEU A 3 23.02 -14.25 -30.88
C LEU A 3 23.00 -12.74 -30.60
N THR A 4 23.54 -11.94 -31.53
CA THR A 4 23.52 -10.47 -31.46
C THR A 4 22.10 -9.89 -31.52
N ASP A 5 21.22 -10.47 -32.33
CA ASP A 5 19.81 -10.04 -32.40
C ASP A 5 19.06 -10.37 -31.10
N LEU A 6 19.40 -11.51 -30.45
CA LEU A 6 18.83 -11.90 -29.17
C LEU A 6 19.31 -10.98 -28.03
N ASP A 7 20.58 -10.59 -28.04
CA ASP A 7 21.16 -9.71 -27.04
C ASP A 7 20.56 -8.29 -27.11
N GLU A 8 20.32 -7.75 -28.30
CA GLU A 8 19.63 -6.47 -28.48
C GLU A 8 18.19 -6.53 -27.92
N VAL A 9 17.42 -7.55 -28.30
CA VAL A 9 16.05 -7.74 -27.80
C VAL A 9 16.02 -7.91 -26.28
N LEU A 10 16.97 -8.67 -25.72
CA LEU A 10 17.09 -8.84 -24.27
C LEU A 10 17.40 -7.50 -23.58
N SER A 11 18.28 -6.68 -24.15
CA SER A 11 18.62 -5.36 -23.62
C SER A 11 17.38 -4.44 -23.57
N GLU A 12 16.57 -4.43 -24.62
CA GLU A 12 15.33 -3.65 -24.65
C GLU A 12 14.35 -4.07 -23.54
N TYR A 13 14.22 -5.38 -23.29
CA TYR A 13 13.37 -5.88 -22.21
C TYR A 13 13.92 -5.52 -20.83
N VAL A 14 15.24 -5.52 -20.64
CA VAL A 14 15.87 -5.08 -19.39
C VAL A 14 15.59 -3.60 -19.15
N ASP A 15 15.77 -2.74 -20.15
CA ASP A 15 15.52 -1.30 -20.04
C ASP A 15 14.04 -1.01 -19.69
N GLN A 16 13.12 -1.75 -20.31
CA GLN A 16 11.70 -1.65 -20.01
C GLN A 16 11.37 -2.12 -18.59
N LEU A 17 12.00 -3.21 -18.13
CA LEU A 17 11.84 -3.73 -16.77
C LEU A 17 12.34 -2.72 -15.73
N GLU A 18 13.52 -2.13 -15.95
CA GLU A 18 14.09 -1.13 -15.06
C GLU A 18 13.22 0.12 -14.96
N SER A 19 12.75 0.63 -16.10
CA SER A 19 11.84 1.77 -16.17
C SER A 19 10.53 1.49 -15.43
N SER A 20 9.97 0.28 -15.63
CA SER A 20 8.74 -0.15 -14.95
C SER A 20 8.94 -0.29 -13.44
N LYS A 21 10.09 -0.81 -13.00
CA LYS A 21 10.45 -0.94 -11.58
C LYS A 21 10.55 0.43 -10.91
N ALA A 22 11.16 1.41 -11.58
CA ALA A 22 11.24 2.78 -11.09
C ALA A 22 9.83 3.40 -10.94
N GLY A 23 8.95 3.22 -11.94
CA GLY A 23 7.56 3.66 -11.87
C GLY A 23 6.79 3.02 -10.70
N ILE A 24 6.94 1.71 -10.50
CA ILE A 24 6.32 1.00 -9.36
C ILE A 24 6.80 1.58 -8.03
N GLN A 25 8.10 1.82 -7.87
CA GLN A 25 8.66 2.40 -6.63
C GLN A 25 8.08 3.78 -6.33
N GLN A 26 7.89 4.62 -7.35
CA GLN A 26 7.24 5.93 -7.18
C GLN A 26 5.78 5.78 -6.73
N CYS A 27 5.04 4.85 -7.31
CA CYS A 27 3.67 4.55 -6.88
C CYS A 27 3.62 4.04 -5.44
N LEU A 28 4.52 3.14 -5.05
CA LEU A 28 4.60 2.64 -3.67
C LEU A 28 4.88 3.75 -2.67
N PHE A 29 5.77 4.69 -2.99
CA PHE A 29 6.01 5.87 -2.17
C PHE A 29 4.77 6.75 -2.04
N ALA A 30 4.03 6.95 -3.12
CA ALA A 30 2.77 7.69 -3.10
C ALA A 30 1.70 7.00 -2.24
N TYR A 31 1.55 5.67 -2.35
CA TYR A 31 0.65 4.90 -1.50
C TYR A 31 1.01 4.98 -0.02
N GLU A 32 2.30 4.86 0.32
CA GLU A 32 2.75 4.98 1.71
C GLU A 32 2.38 6.36 2.29
N ASN A 33 2.66 7.43 1.56
CA ASN A 33 2.33 8.78 2.00
C ASN A 33 0.82 9.00 2.10
N ARG A 34 0.04 8.47 1.16
CA ARG A 34 -1.42 8.57 1.24
C ARG A 34 -1.97 7.84 2.47
N CYS A 35 -1.45 6.65 2.78
CA CYS A 35 -1.82 5.92 3.99
C CYS A 35 -1.51 6.72 5.26
N LYS A 36 -0.32 7.34 5.35
CA LYS A 36 0.03 8.21 6.50
C LYS A 36 -0.98 9.34 6.67
N VAL A 37 -1.32 10.02 5.58
CA VAL A 37 -2.29 11.13 5.61
C VAL A 37 -3.65 10.61 6.06
N LEU A 38 -4.14 9.50 5.50
CA LEU A 38 -5.43 8.92 5.89
C LEU A 38 -5.48 8.54 7.36
N ILE A 39 -4.45 7.88 7.89
CA ILE A 39 -4.35 7.49 9.31
C ILE A 39 -4.44 8.74 10.20
N LEU A 40 -3.67 9.78 9.89
CA LEU A 40 -3.70 11.03 10.64
C LEU A 40 -5.06 11.72 10.57
N GLU A 41 -5.67 11.76 9.37
CA GLU A 41 -6.98 12.38 9.19
C GLU A 41 -8.09 11.60 9.91
N ILE A 42 -7.98 10.28 10.05
CA ILE A 42 -8.89 9.44 10.85
C ILE A 42 -8.73 9.75 12.34
N GLY A 43 -7.50 9.80 12.84
CA GLY A 43 -7.18 10.13 14.24
C GLY A 43 -7.56 11.57 14.65
N GLN A 44 -7.90 12.44 13.69
CA GLN A 44 -8.37 13.80 13.95
C GLN A 44 -9.90 13.93 13.88
N LYS A 45 -10.65 12.87 13.56
CA LYS A 45 -12.12 12.92 13.50
C LYS A 45 -12.76 12.94 14.88
N HIS A 46 -13.88 13.63 15.01
CA HIS A 46 -14.63 13.67 16.28
C HIS A 46 -15.44 12.40 16.53
N SER A 47 -15.75 11.64 15.47
CA SER A 47 -16.53 10.42 15.56
C SER A 47 -16.10 9.40 14.50
N TYR A 48 -16.34 8.12 14.82
CA TYR A 48 -16.09 7.00 13.92
C TYR A 48 -16.79 7.19 12.55
N GLY A 49 -18.07 7.62 12.54
CA GLY A 49 -18.83 7.79 11.30
C GLY A 49 -18.24 8.83 10.34
N GLU A 50 -17.51 9.83 10.83
CA GLU A 50 -16.82 10.81 9.96
C GLU A 50 -15.57 10.25 9.27
N SER A 51 -15.12 9.06 9.69
CA SER A 51 -13.91 8.40 9.20
C SER A 51 -14.18 7.30 8.16
N ASP A 52 -15.45 6.92 7.95
CA ASP A 52 -15.82 5.79 7.07
C ASP A 52 -15.22 5.90 5.66
N VAL A 53 -15.34 7.07 5.02
CA VAL A 53 -14.79 7.30 3.67
C VAL A 53 -13.26 7.13 3.63
N LYS A 54 -12.56 7.45 4.72
CA LYS A 54 -11.10 7.30 4.80
C LYS A 54 -10.71 5.84 5.02
N PHE A 55 -11.49 5.10 5.80
CA PHE A 55 -11.32 3.66 5.92
C PHE A 55 -11.58 2.94 4.59
N ASP A 56 -12.58 3.36 3.83
CA ASP A 56 -12.82 2.82 2.48
C ASP A 56 -11.62 3.04 1.56
N GLU A 57 -11.00 4.23 1.65
CA GLU A 57 -9.79 4.53 0.88
C GLU A 57 -8.57 3.71 1.34
N LEU A 58 -8.38 3.55 2.66
CA LEU A 58 -7.33 2.67 3.20
C LEU A 58 -7.52 1.22 2.74
N LEU A 59 -8.75 0.71 2.74
CA LEU A 59 -9.06 -0.64 2.27
C LEU A 59 -8.77 -0.79 0.78
N ALA A 60 -9.10 0.22 -0.04
CA ALA A 60 -8.80 0.20 -1.47
C ALA A 60 -7.28 0.17 -1.75
N ILE A 61 -6.50 0.93 -0.98
CA ILE A 61 -5.03 0.91 -1.05
C ILE A 61 -4.49 -0.46 -0.60
N GLN A 62 -4.94 -0.97 0.54
CA GLN A 62 -4.56 -2.27 1.06
C GLN A 62 -4.83 -3.38 0.04
N THR A 63 -6.01 -3.38 -0.59
CA THR A 63 -6.41 -4.37 -1.59
C THR A 63 -5.48 -4.31 -2.82
N THR A 64 -5.11 -3.10 -3.24
CA THR A 64 -4.20 -2.90 -4.38
C THR A 64 -2.79 -3.40 -4.06
N LEU A 65 -2.27 -3.08 -2.88
CA LEU A 65 -0.96 -3.53 -2.41
C LEU A 65 -0.91 -5.05 -2.19
N SER A 66 -1.98 -5.64 -1.68
CA SER A 66 -2.12 -7.10 -1.53
C SER A 66 -2.04 -7.82 -2.87
N LYS A 67 -2.73 -7.31 -3.90
CA LYS A 67 -2.64 -7.84 -5.27
C LYS A 67 -1.23 -7.72 -5.86
N LEU A 68 -0.53 -6.61 -5.62
CA LEU A 68 0.86 -6.43 -6.05
C LEU A 68 1.79 -7.45 -5.36
N LEU A 69 1.65 -7.61 -4.05
CA LEU A 69 2.50 -8.48 -3.24
C LEU A 69 2.29 -9.97 -3.56
N PHE A 70 1.04 -10.43 -3.53
CA PHE A 70 0.72 -11.86 -3.66
C PHE A 70 0.38 -12.28 -5.09
N GLY A 71 -0.22 -11.40 -5.89
CA GLY A 71 -0.62 -11.69 -7.26
C GLY A 71 0.50 -11.51 -8.27
N ALA A 72 1.27 -10.42 -8.16
CA ALA A 72 2.36 -10.11 -9.08
C ALA A 72 3.77 -10.43 -8.53
N GLY A 73 3.89 -10.82 -7.25
CA GLY A 73 5.17 -11.12 -6.61
C GLY A 73 6.09 -9.89 -6.46
N VAL A 74 5.52 -8.69 -6.50
CA VAL A 74 6.27 -7.44 -6.39
C VAL A 74 6.67 -7.20 -4.94
N GLN A 75 7.95 -6.95 -4.70
CA GLN A 75 8.42 -6.51 -3.39
C GLN A 75 7.99 -5.07 -3.14
N ILE A 76 7.07 -4.89 -2.18
CA ILE A 76 6.55 -3.56 -1.81
C ILE A 76 7.25 -2.96 -0.58
N GLY A 77 8.07 -3.76 0.11
CA GLY A 77 8.86 -3.35 1.27
C GLY A 77 8.13 -3.57 2.60
N LYS A 78 8.91 -3.86 3.64
CA LYS A 78 8.42 -4.32 4.96
C LYS A 78 7.31 -3.44 5.57
N LYS A 79 7.42 -2.12 5.39
CA LYS A 79 6.48 -1.17 5.96
C LYS A 79 5.09 -1.26 5.33
N LEU A 80 5.02 -1.40 4.01
CA LEU A 80 3.77 -1.61 3.28
C LEU A 80 3.26 -3.04 3.45
N GLU A 81 4.15 -4.04 3.56
CA GLU A 81 3.80 -5.41 3.91
C GLU A 81 3.12 -5.51 5.28
N ALA A 82 3.64 -4.78 6.28
CA ALA A 82 3.02 -4.68 7.60
C ALA A 82 1.61 -4.06 7.51
N LEU A 83 1.46 -2.97 6.75
CA LEU A 83 0.15 -2.36 6.51
C LEU A 83 -0.82 -3.34 5.83
N VAL A 84 -0.38 -4.07 4.81
CA VAL A 84 -1.21 -5.07 4.11
C VAL A 84 -1.72 -6.13 5.08
N ARG A 85 -0.85 -6.63 5.95
CA ARG A 85 -1.19 -7.66 6.95
C ARG A 85 -2.16 -7.14 8.02
N GLU A 86 -1.90 -5.96 8.57
CA GLU A 86 -2.69 -5.40 9.67
C GLU A 86 -4.08 -4.90 9.22
N PHE A 87 -4.20 -4.49 7.96
CA PHE A 87 -5.45 -4.00 7.37
C PHE A 87 -6.17 -5.05 6.51
N ASP A 88 -5.83 -6.33 6.62
CA ASP A 88 -6.45 -7.40 5.82
C ASP A 88 -7.97 -7.53 6.03
N ARG A 89 -8.45 -7.17 7.23
CA ARG A 89 -9.87 -7.19 7.63
C ARG A 89 -10.46 -5.80 7.79
N LEU A 90 -9.98 -4.81 7.05
CA LEU A 90 -10.48 -3.42 7.15
C LEU A 90 -11.91 -3.25 6.60
N ASP A 91 -12.50 -4.28 6.03
CA ASP A 91 -13.91 -4.37 5.67
C ASP A 91 -14.83 -4.64 6.87
N ASP A 92 -14.27 -5.15 7.97
CA ASP A 92 -14.98 -5.45 9.21
C ASP A 92 -15.16 -4.17 10.08
N PRO A 93 -16.41 -3.77 10.42
CA PRO A 93 -16.67 -2.59 11.24
C PRO A 93 -16.00 -2.63 12.63
N ASP A 94 -15.85 -3.81 13.25
CA ASP A 94 -15.23 -3.92 14.56
C ASP A 94 -13.71 -3.70 14.47
N VAL A 95 -13.09 -4.14 13.36
CA VAL A 95 -11.69 -3.87 13.07
C VAL A 95 -11.47 -2.39 12.79
N ARG A 96 -12.37 -1.73 12.04
CA ARG A 96 -12.29 -0.27 11.84
C ARG A 96 -12.43 0.50 13.14
N ARG A 97 -13.32 0.07 14.04
CA ARG A 97 -13.46 0.68 15.38
C ARG A 97 -12.17 0.55 16.19
N TYR A 98 -11.57 -0.64 16.22
CA TYR A 98 -10.28 -0.85 16.87
C TYR A 98 -9.21 0.11 16.34
N TRP A 99 -9.09 0.23 15.02
CA TRP A 99 -8.11 1.13 14.40
C TRP A 99 -8.42 2.61 14.62
N PHE A 100 -9.71 2.99 14.63
CA PHE A 100 -10.12 4.35 14.95
C PHE A 100 -9.63 4.76 16.34
N ASP A 101 -9.87 3.91 17.35
CA ASP A 101 -9.43 4.18 18.73
C ASP A 101 -7.89 4.28 18.80
N LYS A 102 -7.17 3.37 18.13
CA LYS A 102 -5.70 3.41 18.06
C LYS A 102 -5.17 4.69 17.40
N PHE A 103 -5.80 5.16 16.33
CA PHE A 103 -5.39 6.38 15.64
C PHE A 103 -5.73 7.64 16.45
N GLN A 104 -6.83 7.65 17.21
CA GLN A 104 -7.15 8.70 18.19
C GLN A 104 -6.09 8.76 19.31
N ASP A 105 -5.57 7.62 19.73
CA ASP A 105 -4.50 7.51 20.73
C ASP A 105 -3.11 7.94 20.18
N GLY A 106 -3.03 8.38 18.92
CA GLY A 106 -1.81 8.91 18.31
C GLY A 106 -0.97 7.88 17.55
N LEU A 107 -1.49 6.67 17.32
CA LEU A 107 -0.80 5.71 16.46
C LEU A 107 -0.72 6.23 15.01
N THR A 108 0.49 6.28 14.45
CA THR A 108 0.75 6.84 13.11
C THR A 108 1.02 5.79 12.03
N TRP A 109 1.18 4.52 12.41
CA TRP A 109 1.37 3.40 11.49
C TRP A 109 0.99 2.07 12.16
N PRO A 110 0.36 1.12 11.45
CA PRO A 110 -0.17 -0.10 12.06
C PRO A 110 0.87 -1.11 12.55
N GLU A 111 2.14 -1.00 12.14
CA GLU A 111 3.23 -1.88 12.64
C GLU A 111 3.48 -1.72 14.16
N TYR A 112 3.05 -0.60 14.76
CA TYR A 112 3.28 -0.29 16.18
C TYR A 112 2.03 -0.50 17.06
N ALA A 113 0.99 -1.17 16.54
CA ALA A 113 -0.32 -1.28 17.17
C ALA A 113 -0.42 -2.35 18.26
#